data_AF-A0A7C9J1C4-F1
#
_entry.id   AF-A0A7C9J1C4-F1
#
_cell.length_a   1.000
_cell.length_b   1.000
_cell.length_c   1.000
_cell.angle_alpha   90.00
_cell.angle_beta   90.00
_cell.angle_gamma   90.00
#
_symmetry.space_group_name_H-M   'P 1'
#
loop_
_entity.id
_entity.type
_entity.pdbx_description
1 polymer ?
#
loop_
_entity_poly.entity_id
_entity_poly.type
_entity_poly.pdbx_seq_one_letter_code
_entity_poly.pdbx_strand_id
1 'polypeptide(L)'
;MVVPTVVIEEILGRSRQGMTEPFICGGDDGETYYVKGAGAGRCSLICEWVAAQLASAFGLPVAGYALAEVPEQLVAIKVRPDIADLGAGLVFASRRLLNAQELTPTTRALVPDRLALDVLAFDWWLHNEDRHLTAHGGNPNLLWDVAANELAVIDHNQAFDPDFYAQRFLESHVFADRWNDVFSDHDLRGQYQTRMVNVLERLPAIHASIPESWWWVADGVPASVSWEAILACLERCRRDDFWNLS
;
A
#
# COMPACT_ATOMS: atom_id res chain seq x y z
N MET A 1 23.37 -0.34 -5.34
CA MET A 1 22.82 -0.54 -3.99
C MET A 1 21.64 0.40 -3.85
N VAL A 2 20.51 -0.08 -3.35
CA VAL A 2 19.37 0.77 -3.01
C VAL A 2 19.79 1.62 -1.80
N VAL A 3 19.53 2.94 -1.86
CA VAL A 3 19.93 3.89 -0.83
C VAL A 3 18.69 4.35 -0.08
N PRO A 4 18.66 4.35 1.26
CA PRO A 4 17.54 4.90 2.01
C PRO A 4 17.43 6.40 1.74
N THR A 5 16.21 6.90 1.73
CA THR A 5 15.94 8.34 1.57
C THR A 5 15.77 9.05 2.90
N VAL A 6 15.59 8.30 3.98
CA VAL A 6 15.39 8.79 5.36
C VAL A 6 16.12 7.86 6.33
N VAL A 7 16.76 8.42 7.35
CA VAL A 7 17.30 7.66 8.47
C VAL A 7 16.39 7.86 9.69
N ILE A 8 16.01 6.77 10.35
CA ILE A 8 15.21 6.86 11.57
C ILE A 8 16.09 7.26 12.75
N GLU A 9 15.78 8.39 13.37
CA GLU A 9 16.54 8.94 14.51
C GLU A 9 15.91 8.58 15.86
N GLU A 10 14.59 8.46 15.92
CA GLU A 10 13.88 8.19 17.16
C GLU A 10 12.61 7.35 16.98
N ILE A 11 12.23 6.64 18.05
CA ILE A 11 11.01 5.84 18.11
C ILE A 11 10.05 6.50 19.11
N LEU A 12 8.99 7.09 18.59
CA LEU A 12 8.00 7.87 19.34
C LEU A 12 6.92 6.98 19.97
N GLY A 13 6.63 5.83 19.37
CA GLY A 13 5.58 4.95 19.86
C GLY A 13 5.31 3.77 18.93
N ARG A 14 4.13 3.18 19.05
CA ARG A 14 3.58 2.15 18.16
C ARG A 14 2.09 2.40 17.99
N SER A 15 1.60 2.28 16.77
CA SER A 15 0.16 2.33 16.51
C SER A 15 -0.51 1.11 17.12
N ARG A 16 -1.63 1.33 17.80
CA ARG A 16 -2.55 0.26 18.25
C ARG A 16 -3.73 0.06 17.27
N GLN A 17 -3.71 0.80 16.17
CA GLN A 17 -4.70 0.73 15.09
C GLN A 17 -4.07 0.02 13.89
N GLY A 18 -4.84 -0.86 13.26
CA GLY A 18 -4.41 -1.71 12.14
C GLY A 18 -3.71 -3.01 12.58
N MET A 19 -3.78 -4.04 11.74
CA MET A 19 -3.26 -5.39 12.02
C MET A 19 -1.72 -5.45 12.11
N THR A 20 -1.02 -4.55 11.43
CA THR A 20 0.45 -4.57 11.35
C THR A 20 1.15 -3.79 12.47
N GLU A 21 0.39 -3.09 13.32
CA GLU A 21 0.88 -2.27 14.44
C GLU A 21 2.19 -1.51 14.12
N PRO A 22 2.21 -0.62 13.11
CA PRO A 22 3.42 0.07 12.69
C PRO A 22 4.03 0.92 13.82
N PHE A 23 5.35 1.04 13.81
CA PHE A 23 6.05 1.94 14.72
C PHE A 23 5.83 3.39 14.31
N ILE A 24 5.79 4.30 15.27
CA ILE A 24 5.75 5.74 14.98
C ILE A 24 7.17 6.24 15.24
N CYS A 25 7.83 6.76 14.20
CA CYS A 25 9.24 7.13 14.25
C CYS A 25 9.46 8.55 13.70
N GLY A 26 10.49 9.22 14.20
CA GLY A 26 11.01 10.47 13.63
C GLY A 26 12.15 10.18 12.65
N GLY A 27 12.11 10.81 11.48
CA GLY A 27 13.19 10.79 10.49
C GLY A 27 14.16 11.95 10.67
N ASP A 28 15.36 11.81 10.11
CA ASP A 28 16.42 12.84 10.03
C ASP A 28 16.04 14.06 9.17
N ASP A 29 14.93 13.97 8.45
CA ASP A 29 14.30 15.04 7.70
C ASP A 29 13.31 15.89 8.53
N GLY A 30 13.12 15.55 9.82
CA GLY A 30 12.20 16.23 10.72
C GLY A 30 10.74 15.80 10.58
N GLU A 31 10.45 14.78 9.77
CA GLU A 31 9.11 14.26 9.56
C GLU A 31 8.81 13.04 10.45
N THR A 32 7.53 12.77 10.66
CA THR A 32 7.06 11.59 11.40
C THR A 32 6.54 10.52 10.44
N TYR A 33 6.86 9.26 10.71
CA TYR A 33 6.52 8.12 9.86
C TYR A 33 5.83 7.01 10.65
N TYR A 34 4.88 6.35 10.00
CA TYR A 34 4.42 5.00 10.32
C TYR A 34 5.37 4.00 9.64
N VAL A 35 6.20 3.32 10.43
CA VAL A 35 7.27 2.45 9.97
C VAL A 35 6.89 0.99 10.15
N LYS A 36 6.91 0.25 9.05
CA LYS A 36 6.74 -1.21 9.02
C LYS A 36 8.12 -1.85 8.90
N GLY A 37 8.49 -2.57 9.94
CA GLY A 37 9.78 -3.24 10.09
C GLY A 37 9.72 -4.75 9.89
N ALA A 38 10.68 -5.46 10.49
CA ALA A 38 10.81 -6.92 10.37
C ALA A 38 9.54 -7.69 10.75
N GLY A 39 8.84 -7.28 11.81
CA GLY A 39 7.64 -7.92 12.34
C GLY A 39 6.41 -7.82 11.44
N ALA A 40 6.39 -6.90 10.47
CA ALA A 40 5.31 -6.82 9.48
C ALA A 40 5.37 -7.97 8.45
N GLY A 41 6.51 -8.64 8.35
CA GLY A 41 6.76 -9.70 7.38
C GLY A 41 7.27 -9.17 6.04
N ARG A 42 8.17 -9.92 5.40
CA ARG A 42 8.82 -9.51 4.15
C ARG A 42 7.86 -9.34 2.97
N CYS A 43 6.87 -10.23 2.86
CA CYS A 43 5.82 -10.14 1.84
C CYS A 43 5.09 -8.79 1.95
N SER A 44 4.63 -8.45 3.16
CA SER A 44 3.97 -7.16 3.47
C SER A 44 4.82 -5.95 3.07
N LEU A 45 6.13 -5.93 3.38
CA LEU A 45 7.02 -4.84 2.98
C LEU A 45 7.17 -4.70 1.47
N ILE A 46 7.30 -5.83 0.76
CA ILE A 46 7.38 -5.86 -0.71
C ILE A 46 6.06 -5.39 -1.32
N CYS A 47 4.91 -5.88 -0.82
CA CYS A 47 3.59 -5.46 -1.30
C CYS A 47 3.40 -3.95 -1.13
N GLU A 48 3.69 -3.40 0.05
CA GLU A 48 3.62 -1.96 0.32
C GLU A 48 4.47 -1.15 -0.64
N TRP A 49 5.74 -1.51 -0.78
CA TRP A 49 6.68 -0.76 -1.61
C TRP A 49 6.35 -0.79 -3.10
N VAL A 50 5.97 -1.98 -3.61
CA VAL A 50 5.58 -2.14 -5.02
C VAL A 50 4.28 -1.41 -5.27
N ALA A 51 3.25 -1.64 -4.46
CA ALA A 51 1.93 -1.05 -4.65
C ALA A 51 1.94 0.48 -4.48
N ALA A 52 2.68 1.04 -3.52
CA ALA A 52 2.79 2.49 -3.36
C ALA A 52 3.43 3.17 -4.59
N GLN A 53 4.46 2.55 -5.18
CA GLN A 53 5.07 3.03 -6.43
C GLN A 53 4.13 2.91 -7.62
N LEU A 54 3.40 1.80 -7.74
CA LEU A 54 2.38 1.63 -8.78
C LEU A 54 1.24 2.64 -8.62
N ALA A 55 0.76 2.88 -7.40
CA ALA A 55 -0.30 3.83 -7.09
C ALA A 55 0.13 5.27 -7.44
N SER A 56 1.37 5.64 -7.11
CA SER A 56 1.94 6.94 -7.47
C SER A 56 2.10 7.09 -8.98
N ALA A 57 2.60 6.07 -9.67
CA ALA A 57 2.73 6.06 -11.13
C ALA A 57 1.36 6.04 -11.83
N PHE A 58 0.37 5.39 -11.22
CA PHE A 58 -1.01 5.44 -11.65
C PHE A 58 -1.57 6.84 -11.43
N GLY A 59 -1.12 7.60 -10.43
CA GLY A 59 -1.57 8.97 -10.15
C GLY A 59 -2.63 9.05 -9.05
N LEU A 60 -2.66 8.06 -8.14
CA LEU A 60 -3.43 8.14 -6.90
C LEU A 60 -2.72 9.07 -5.90
N PRO A 61 -3.47 9.76 -5.02
CA PRO A 61 -2.90 10.59 -3.97
C PRO A 61 -2.40 9.68 -2.83
N VAL A 62 -1.28 9.02 -3.00
CA VAL A 62 -0.68 8.18 -1.94
C VAL A 62 -0.06 9.08 -0.88
N ALA A 63 -0.22 8.75 0.41
CA ALA A 63 0.57 9.43 1.44
C ALA A 63 2.06 9.29 1.12
N GLY A 64 2.86 10.34 1.33
CA GLY A 64 4.29 10.28 1.03
C GLY A 64 4.94 9.07 1.71
N TYR A 65 5.80 8.35 1.00
CA TYR A 65 6.45 7.15 1.54
C TYR A 65 7.93 7.15 1.17
N ALA A 66 8.70 6.44 1.98
CA ALA A 66 10.14 6.37 1.88
C ALA A 66 10.61 4.94 2.15
N LEU A 67 11.74 4.61 1.52
CA LEU A 67 12.58 3.54 2.03
C LEU A 67 13.47 4.15 3.11
N ALA A 68 13.23 3.79 4.36
CA ALA A 68 13.98 4.32 5.49
C ALA A 68 14.98 3.29 6.03
N GLU A 69 16.01 3.76 6.74
CA GLU A 69 16.96 2.90 7.46
C GLU A 69 16.78 3.06 8.97
N VAL A 70 16.67 1.94 9.68
CA VAL A 70 16.73 1.88 11.14
C VAL A 70 18.15 1.51 11.56
N PRO A 71 18.93 2.41 12.19
CA PRO A 71 20.28 2.11 12.64
C PRO A 71 20.31 0.99 13.69
N GLU A 72 21.34 0.13 13.66
CA GLU A 72 21.50 -0.94 14.64
C GLU A 72 21.51 -0.41 16.07
N GLN A 73 22.10 0.76 16.30
CA GLN A 73 22.21 1.39 17.62
C GLN A 73 20.83 1.73 18.20
N LEU A 74 19.85 2.04 17.35
CA LEU A 74 18.49 2.38 17.78
C LEU A 74 17.72 1.17 18.31
N VAL A 75 18.04 -0.04 17.81
CA VAL A 75 17.41 -1.30 18.24
C VAL A 75 18.26 -2.14 19.19
N ALA A 76 19.57 -1.87 19.28
CA ALA A 76 20.50 -2.58 20.15
C ALA A 76 20.17 -2.38 21.63
N ILE A 77 19.68 -1.20 22.00
CA ILE A 77 19.21 -0.93 23.34
C ILE A 77 17.77 -1.48 23.41
N LYS A 78 17.60 -2.65 24.00
CA LYS A 78 16.29 -3.28 24.26
C LYS A 78 15.48 -2.51 25.33
N VAL A 79 15.30 -1.19 25.14
CA VAL A 79 14.54 -0.31 26.02
C VAL A 79 13.06 -0.69 26.00
N ARG A 80 12.59 -1.31 24.92
CA ARG A 80 11.20 -1.76 24.74
C ARG A 80 11.13 -3.22 24.26
N PRO A 81 10.15 -4.02 24.73
CA PRO A 81 10.07 -5.45 24.46
C PRO A 81 9.73 -5.81 23.00
N ASP A 82 9.05 -4.91 22.30
CA ASP A 82 8.59 -5.03 20.92
C ASP A 82 9.61 -4.52 19.89
N ILE A 83 10.78 -4.01 20.31
CA ILE A 83 11.78 -3.41 19.39
C ILE A 83 12.26 -4.36 18.28
N ALA A 84 12.19 -5.67 18.55
CA ALA A 84 12.54 -6.70 17.58
C ALA A 84 11.61 -6.70 16.35
N ASP A 85 10.35 -6.27 16.52
CA ASP A 85 9.38 -6.16 15.42
C ASP A 85 9.73 -5.00 14.48
N LEU A 86 10.44 -3.97 14.95
CA LEU A 86 10.99 -2.94 14.08
C LEU A 86 12.21 -3.50 13.33
N GLY A 87 13.18 -4.02 14.09
CA GLY A 87 14.45 -4.52 13.55
C GLY A 87 15.34 -3.41 12.97
N ALA A 88 16.61 -3.74 12.70
CA ALA A 88 17.55 -2.84 12.03
C ALA A 88 17.48 -2.99 10.50
N GLY A 89 18.00 -1.99 9.79
CA GLY A 89 18.16 -1.98 8.34
C GLY A 89 16.99 -1.32 7.61
N LEU A 90 16.81 -1.69 6.34
CA LEU A 90 15.85 -1.06 5.45
C LEU A 90 14.40 -1.46 5.77
N VAL A 91 13.54 -0.46 5.93
CA VAL A 91 12.13 -0.56 6.31
C VAL A 91 11.25 0.30 5.41
N PHE A 92 9.96 -0.02 5.36
CA PHE A 92 8.97 0.83 4.69
C PHE A 92 8.47 1.90 5.66
N ALA A 93 8.50 3.16 5.24
CA ALA A 93 8.05 4.30 6.04
C ALA A 93 6.97 5.09 5.30
N SER A 94 5.75 5.13 5.84
CA SER A 94 4.66 5.98 5.34
C SER A 94 4.58 7.25 6.18
N ARG A 95 4.70 8.41 5.55
CA ARG A 95 4.71 9.72 6.20
C ARG A 95 3.36 9.98 6.85
N ARG A 96 3.41 10.41 8.10
CA ARG A 96 2.23 10.78 8.87
C ARG A 96 1.63 12.07 8.32
N LEU A 97 0.32 12.03 8.06
CA LEU A 97 -0.47 13.22 7.73
C LEU A 97 -1.03 13.83 9.02
N LEU A 98 -0.79 15.12 9.25
CA LEU A 98 -1.11 15.79 10.53
C LEU A 98 -2.61 16.03 10.73
N ASN A 99 -3.32 16.36 9.65
CA ASN A 99 -4.75 16.72 9.67
C ASN A 99 -5.64 15.59 9.12
N ALA A 100 -5.10 14.37 9.06
CA ALA A 100 -5.78 13.22 8.51
C ALA A 100 -6.60 12.48 9.56
N GLN A 101 -7.77 12.02 9.14
CA GLN A 101 -8.57 11.03 9.84
C GLN A 101 -8.85 9.86 8.90
N GLU A 102 -9.19 8.69 9.43
CA GLU A 102 -9.66 7.58 8.61
C GLU A 102 -10.91 7.98 7.81
N LEU A 103 -11.01 7.49 6.57
CA LEU A 103 -12.15 7.78 5.71
C LEU A 103 -13.44 7.21 6.32
N THR A 104 -14.41 8.08 6.53
CA THR A 104 -15.72 7.73 7.08
C THR A 104 -16.78 7.73 5.97
N PRO A 105 -17.97 7.13 6.17
CA PRO A 105 -19.06 7.22 5.19
C PRO A 105 -19.41 8.68 4.81
N THR A 106 -19.29 9.62 5.74
CA THR A 106 -19.52 11.05 5.50
C THR A 106 -18.46 11.66 4.59
N THR A 107 -17.19 11.38 4.83
CA THR A 107 -16.07 11.95 4.04
C THR A 107 -15.87 11.22 2.71
N ARG A 108 -16.21 9.93 2.65
CA ARG A 108 -16.36 9.17 1.41
C ARG A 108 -17.28 9.87 0.40
N ALA A 109 -18.38 10.46 0.85
CA ALA A 109 -19.30 11.20 -0.02
C ALA A 109 -18.72 12.50 -0.60
N LEU A 110 -17.57 12.96 -0.09
CA LEU A 110 -16.84 14.13 -0.58
C LEU A 110 -15.74 13.75 -1.60
N VAL A 111 -15.44 12.45 -1.75
CA VAL A 111 -14.43 11.98 -2.69
C VAL A 111 -14.93 12.24 -4.12
N PRO A 112 -14.15 12.91 -4.98
CA PRO A 112 -14.54 13.12 -6.36
C PRO A 112 -14.80 11.81 -7.08
N ASP A 113 -15.88 11.74 -7.87
CA ASP A 113 -16.28 10.55 -8.62
C ASP A 113 -15.12 9.91 -9.37
N ARG A 114 -14.34 10.71 -10.11
CA ARG A 114 -13.22 10.17 -10.87
C ARG A 114 -12.16 9.51 -9.99
N LEU A 115 -11.88 10.09 -8.81
CA LEU A 115 -10.92 9.53 -7.88
C LEU A 115 -11.44 8.24 -7.24
N ALA A 116 -12.73 8.16 -6.93
CA ALA A 116 -13.36 6.93 -6.45
C ALA A 116 -13.23 5.78 -7.48
N LEU A 117 -13.48 6.07 -8.76
CA LEU A 117 -13.29 5.09 -9.84
C LEU A 117 -11.81 4.70 -10.01
N ASP A 118 -10.90 5.66 -9.91
CA ASP A 118 -9.46 5.41 -10.02
C ASP A 118 -8.96 4.48 -8.91
N VAL A 119 -9.41 4.68 -7.66
CA VAL A 119 -9.08 3.79 -6.52
C VAL A 119 -9.67 2.39 -6.77
N LEU A 120 -10.96 2.30 -7.09
CA LEU A 120 -11.63 1.02 -7.35
C LEU A 120 -10.94 0.19 -8.45
N ALA A 121 -10.64 0.83 -9.59
CA ALA A 121 -9.97 0.18 -10.71
C ALA A 121 -8.54 -0.25 -10.36
N PHE A 122 -7.84 0.54 -9.55
CA PHE A 122 -6.49 0.24 -9.11
C PHE A 122 -6.46 -0.94 -8.13
N ASP A 123 -7.33 -0.97 -7.13
CA ASP A 123 -7.38 -2.08 -6.17
C ASP A 123 -7.86 -3.38 -6.84
N TRP A 124 -8.80 -3.31 -7.80
CA TRP A 124 -9.14 -4.45 -8.65
C TRP A 124 -7.92 -4.99 -9.43
N TRP A 125 -7.12 -4.10 -10.01
CA TRP A 125 -5.91 -4.48 -10.73
C TRP A 125 -4.88 -5.16 -9.84
N LEU A 126 -4.69 -4.65 -8.63
CA LEU A 126 -3.72 -5.19 -7.68
C LEU A 126 -4.22 -6.42 -6.92
N HIS A 127 -5.48 -6.85 -7.10
CA HIS A 127 -6.11 -7.83 -6.22
C HIS A 127 -6.02 -7.41 -4.74
N ASN A 128 -6.27 -6.12 -4.45
CA ASN A 128 -6.25 -5.59 -3.10
C ASN A 128 -7.67 -5.58 -2.52
N GLU A 129 -8.01 -6.58 -1.70
CA GLU A 129 -9.32 -6.62 -1.05
C GLU A 129 -9.42 -5.76 0.21
N ASP A 130 -8.31 -5.37 0.84
CA ASP A 130 -8.27 -4.80 2.19
C ASP A 130 -8.72 -3.33 2.27
N ARG A 131 -9.59 -2.88 1.36
CA ARG A 131 -10.12 -1.51 1.32
C ARG A 131 -11.60 -1.46 1.67
N HIS A 132 -11.91 -1.85 2.90
CA HIS A 132 -13.27 -2.12 3.33
C HIS A 132 -13.95 -0.93 4.00
N LEU A 133 -15.14 -0.53 3.55
CA LEU A 133 -15.98 0.42 4.27
C LEU A 133 -17.46 0.15 4.03
N THR A 134 -18.16 -0.28 5.08
CA THR A 134 -19.60 -0.56 5.05
C THR A 134 -20.37 0.43 5.93
N ALA A 135 -21.70 0.33 5.94
CA ALA A 135 -22.55 1.10 6.86
C ALA A 135 -22.25 0.81 8.35
N HIS A 136 -21.57 -0.30 8.66
CA HIS A 136 -21.18 -0.69 10.01
C HIS A 136 -19.71 -0.34 10.35
N GLY A 137 -19.03 0.39 9.46
CA GLY A 137 -17.59 0.63 9.54
C GLY A 137 -16.79 -0.34 8.66
N GLY A 138 -15.48 -0.31 8.82
CA GLY A 138 -14.52 -1.13 8.08
C GLY A 138 -13.11 -0.61 8.30
N ASN A 139 -12.13 -1.22 7.62
CA ASN A 139 -10.79 -0.68 7.52
C ASN A 139 -10.60 -0.17 6.08
N PRO A 140 -10.85 1.11 5.80
CA PRO A 140 -10.78 1.61 4.44
C PRO A 140 -9.33 1.77 3.98
N ASN A 141 -8.32 1.74 4.86
CA ASN A 141 -6.93 2.06 4.50
C ASN A 141 -6.82 3.34 3.65
N LEU A 142 -7.71 4.30 3.91
CA LEU A 142 -7.82 5.59 3.24
C LEU A 142 -7.93 6.64 4.33
N LEU A 143 -7.24 7.75 4.11
CA LEU A 143 -7.27 8.90 4.99
C LEU A 143 -7.96 10.07 4.29
N TRP A 144 -8.64 10.90 5.05
CA TRP A 144 -9.15 12.19 4.62
C TRP A 144 -8.38 13.30 5.33
N ASP A 145 -7.62 14.09 4.57
CA ASP A 145 -7.01 15.31 5.11
C ASP A 145 -8.09 16.39 5.23
N VAL A 146 -8.45 16.72 6.46
CA VAL A 146 -9.53 17.66 6.77
C VAL A 146 -9.13 19.09 6.38
N ALA A 147 -7.85 19.42 6.39
CA ALA A 147 -7.36 20.75 6.05
C ALA A 147 -7.28 20.95 4.53
N ALA A 148 -6.81 19.94 3.79
CA ALA A 148 -6.73 19.98 2.33
C ALA A 148 -8.06 19.63 1.64
N ASN A 149 -8.98 18.95 2.35
CA ASN A 149 -10.20 18.37 1.80
C ASN A 149 -9.89 17.37 0.66
N GLU A 150 -8.91 16.51 0.91
CA GLU A 150 -8.34 15.56 -0.06
C GLU A 150 -8.23 14.15 0.54
N LEU A 151 -8.36 13.16 -0.35
CA LEU A 151 -8.13 11.77 -0.01
C LEU A 151 -6.63 11.47 -0.04
N ALA A 152 -6.15 10.65 0.90
CA ALA A 152 -4.83 10.03 0.82
C ALA A 152 -4.94 8.51 0.92
N VAL A 153 -4.29 7.80 0.00
CA VAL A 153 -4.25 6.34 -0.06
C VAL A 153 -3.08 5.84 0.78
N ILE A 154 -3.33 4.88 1.66
CA ILE A 154 -2.33 4.21 2.49
C ILE A 154 -2.52 2.69 2.46
N ASP A 155 -1.56 2.00 3.05
CA ASP A 155 -1.58 0.57 3.39
C ASP A 155 -2.03 -0.36 2.25
N HIS A 156 -1.02 -0.89 1.54
CA HIS A 156 -1.18 -1.86 0.46
C HIS A 156 -0.52 -3.20 0.80
N ASN A 157 -0.38 -3.53 2.09
CA ASN A 157 0.30 -4.74 2.53
C ASN A 157 -0.37 -6.06 2.07
N GLN A 158 -1.66 -6.02 1.75
CA GLN A 158 -2.45 -7.16 1.24
C GLN A 158 -2.61 -7.15 -0.29
N ALA A 159 -1.89 -6.29 -1.02
CA ALA A 159 -1.91 -6.33 -2.48
C ALA A 159 -1.32 -7.64 -3.01
N PHE A 160 -1.73 -7.99 -4.23
CA PHE A 160 -1.30 -9.19 -4.98
C PHE A 160 -1.76 -10.51 -4.35
N ASP A 161 -2.91 -10.50 -3.66
CA ASP A 161 -3.45 -11.69 -3.01
C ASP A 161 -3.75 -12.81 -4.04
N PRO A 162 -3.09 -13.99 -3.94
CA PRO A 162 -3.42 -15.13 -4.80
C PRO A 162 -4.80 -15.72 -4.51
N ASP A 163 -5.35 -15.49 -3.31
CA ASP A 163 -6.66 -15.95 -2.87
C ASP A 163 -7.75 -14.87 -3.06
N PHE A 164 -7.49 -13.92 -3.96
CA PHE A 164 -8.45 -12.88 -4.34
C PHE A 164 -9.78 -13.46 -4.81
N TYR A 165 -10.86 -12.89 -4.32
CA TYR A 165 -12.21 -13.28 -4.61
C TYR A 165 -13.06 -12.06 -4.98
N ALA A 166 -13.35 -11.93 -6.27
CA ALA A 166 -14.06 -10.80 -6.87
C ALA A 166 -15.38 -10.46 -6.16
N GLN A 167 -16.12 -11.46 -5.68
CA GLN A 167 -17.37 -11.22 -4.97
C GLN A 167 -17.13 -10.56 -3.60
N ARG A 168 -16.15 -11.03 -2.79
CA ARG A 168 -15.80 -10.39 -1.51
C ARG A 168 -15.34 -8.95 -1.71
N PHE A 169 -14.53 -8.73 -2.76
CA PHE A 169 -14.09 -7.39 -3.15
C PHE A 169 -15.30 -6.48 -3.39
N LEU A 170 -16.25 -6.87 -4.25
CA LEU A 170 -17.41 -6.05 -4.57
C LEU A 170 -18.47 -5.97 -3.46
N GLU A 171 -18.48 -6.90 -2.49
CA GLU A 171 -19.38 -6.82 -1.34
C GLU A 171 -18.96 -5.76 -0.33
N SER A 172 -17.68 -5.42 -0.26
CA SER A 172 -17.11 -4.70 0.88
C SER A 172 -16.20 -3.53 0.54
N HIS A 173 -15.68 -3.48 -0.69
CA HIS A 173 -14.80 -2.40 -1.13
C HIS A 173 -15.50 -1.04 -1.01
N VAL A 174 -14.79 -0.05 -0.49
CA VAL A 174 -15.32 1.29 -0.18
C VAL A 174 -16.05 1.96 -1.33
N PHE A 175 -15.66 1.70 -2.59
CA PHE A 175 -16.32 2.25 -3.79
C PHE A 175 -17.01 1.20 -4.66
N ALA A 176 -17.37 0.04 -4.11
CA ALA A 176 -17.95 -1.06 -4.90
C ALA A 176 -19.29 -0.70 -5.58
N ASP A 177 -20.07 0.22 -5.01
CA ASP A 177 -21.29 0.77 -5.61
C ASP A 177 -21.04 1.45 -6.97
N ARG A 178 -19.79 1.85 -7.26
CA ARG A 178 -19.37 2.43 -8.52
C ARG A 178 -18.87 1.42 -9.56
N TRP A 179 -18.85 0.11 -9.24
CA TRP A 179 -18.33 -0.91 -10.14
C TRP A 179 -18.98 -0.89 -11.52
N ASN A 180 -20.31 -0.74 -11.57
CA ASN A 180 -21.05 -0.74 -12.82
C ASN A 180 -20.74 0.48 -13.71
N ASP A 181 -20.29 1.60 -13.13
CA ASP A 181 -19.83 2.77 -13.87
C ASP A 181 -18.58 2.45 -14.69
N VAL A 182 -17.68 1.61 -14.15
CA VAL A 182 -16.49 1.11 -14.87
C VAL A 182 -16.86 -0.03 -15.80
N PHE A 183 -17.52 -1.07 -15.28
CA PHE A 183 -17.77 -2.31 -16.01
C PHE A 183 -18.58 -2.10 -17.29
N SER A 184 -19.60 -1.24 -17.24
CA SER A 184 -20.51 -1.01 -18.36
C SER A 184 -19.96 -0.05 -19.42
N ASP A 185 -18.94 0.74 -19.09
CA ASP A 185 -18.34 1.73 -19.98
C ASP A 185 -17.08 1.15 -20.67
N HIS A 186 -17.21 0.81 -21.95
CA HIS A 186 -16.10 0.24 -22.71
C HIS A 186 -14.95 1.24 -22.94
N ASP A 187 -15.26 2.51 -23.16
CA ASP A 187 -14.25 3.54 -23.39
C ASP A 187 -13.45 3.80 -22.12
N LEU A 188 -14.12 3.85 -20.96
CA LEU A 188 -13.49 3.98 -19.66
C LEU A 188 -12.59 2.78 -19.33
N ARG A 189 -13.06 1.55 -19.60
CA ARG A 189 -12.22 0.35 -19.44
C ARG A 189 -10.96 0.40 -20.30
N GLY A 190 -11.08 0.85 -21.56
CA GLY A 190 -9.94 1.05 -22.45
C GLY A 190 -8.94 2.10 -21.93
N GLN A 191 -9.44 3.20 -21.33
CA GLN A 191 -8.59 4.20 -20.68
C GLN A 191 -7.83 3.62 -19.48
N TYR A 192 -8.51 2.85 -18.63
CA TYR A 192 -7.87 2.20 -17.48
C TYR A 192 -6.83 1.16 -17.91
N GLN A 193 -7.14 0.30 -18.88
CA GLN A 193 -6.17 -0.66 -19.42
C GLN A 193 -4.93 0.04 -19.98
N THR A 194 -5.13 1.12 -20.74
CA THR A 194 -4.00 1.93 -21.26
C THR A 194 -3.16 2.50 -20.13
N ARG A 195 -3.80 3.06 -19.09
CA ARG A 195 -3.10 3.62 -17.92
C ARG A 195 -2.32 2.54 -17.16
N MET A 196 -2.92 1.37 -16.91
CA MET A 196 -2.28 0.23 -16.25
C MET A 196 -1.07 -0.26 -17.06
N VAL A 197 -1.23 -0.43 -18.38
CA VAL A 197 -0.14 -0.84 -19.28
C VAL A 197 1.01 0.17 -19.28
N ASN A 198 0.73 1.47 -19.28
CA ASN A 198 1.76 2.50 -19.17
C ASN A 198 2.50 2.44 -17.82
N VAL A 199 1.79 2.12 -16.73
CA VAL A 199 2.42 1.92 -15.42
C VAL A 199 3.30 0.66 -15.40
N LEU A 200 2.93 -0.41 -16.10
CA LEU A 200 3.74 -1.63 -16.20
C LEU A 200 5.16 -1.36 -16.76
N GLU A 201 5.35 -0.29 -17.56
CA GLU A 201 6.68 0.12 -18.06
C GLU A 201 7.65 0.49 -16.93
N ARG A 202 7.14 0.77 -15.72
CA ARG A 202 7.95 1.08 -14.52
C ARG A 202 8.44 -0.16 -13.78
N LEU A 203 7.89 -1.34 -14.08
CA LEU A 203 8.18 -2.57 -13.32
C LEU A 203 9.66 -2.94 -13.22
N PRO A 204 10.49 -2.82 -14.26
CA PRO A 204 11.91 -3.10 -14.13
C PRO A 204 12.61 -2.20 -13.08
N ALA A 205 12.25 -0.92 -13.04
CA ALA A 205 12.79 0.02 -12.06
C ALA A 205 12.25 -0.25 -10.65
N ILE A 206 10.95 -0.55 -10.53
CA ILE A 206 10.32 -0.91 -9.26
C ILE A 206 10.96 -2.18 -8.68
N HIS A 207 11.13 -3.23 -9.49
CA HIS A 207 11.79 -4.47 -9.06
C HIS A 207 13.21 -4.21 -8.56
N ALA A 208 14.00 -3.45 -9.32
CA ALA A 208 15.39 -3.11 -8.97
C ALA A 208 15.49 -2.23 -7.70
N SER A 209 14.40 -1.57 -7.30
CA SER A 209 14.33 -0.75 -6.09
C SER A 209 13.99 -1.54 -4.82
N ILE A 210 13.58 -2.81 -4.94
CA ILE A 210 13.28 -3.65 -3.78
C ILE A 210 14.60 -3.99 -3.07
N PRO A 211 14.71 -3.73 -1.75
CA PRO A 211 15.88 -4.14 -0.99
C PRO A 211 16.14 -5.65 -1.08
N GLU A 212 17.37 -6.04 -1.38
CA GLU A 212 17.76 -7.45 -1.47
C GLU A 212 17.42 -8.22 -0.17
N SER A 213 17.62 -7.57 0.98
CA SER A 213 17.32 -8.14 2.30
C SER A 213 15.85 -8.48 2.51
N TRP A 214 14.93 -7.95 1.68
CA TRP A 214 13.51 -8.26 1.80
C TRP A 214 13.13 -9.58 1.13
N TRP A 215 13.97 -10.14 0.27
CA TRP A 215 13.73 -11.48 -0.30
C TRP A 215 14.01 -12.61 0.68
N TRP A 216 14.49 -12.30 1.89
CA TRP A 216 14.97 -13.28 2.87
C TRP A 216 14.40 -12.99 4.26
N VAL A 217 13.88 -14.01 4.94
CA VAL A 217 13.45 -13.92 6.35
C VAL A 217 14.59 -14.26 7.31
N ALA A 218 15.53 -15.08 6.86
CA ALA A 218 16.77 -15.45 7.54
C ALA A 218 17.79 -15.90 6.48
N ASP A 219 19.04 -16.14 6.90
CA ASP A 219 20.11 -16.60 6.02
C ASP A 219 19.71 -17.87 5.25
N GLY A 220 19.62 -17.76 3.92
CA GLY A 220 19.24 -18.85 3.03
C GLY A 220 17.76 -19.27 3.09
N VAL A 221 16.91 -18.55 3.85
CA VAL A 221 15.46 -18.81 3.92
C VAL A 221 14.72 -17.71 3.16
N PRO A 222 14.16 -18.02 1.97
CA PRO A 222 13.47 -17.02 1.15
C PRO A 222 12.16 -16.60 1.82
N ALA A 223 11.78 -15.35 1.59
CA ALA A 223 10.47 -14.84 1.94
C ALA A 223 9.37 -15.53 1.12
N SER A 224 8.18 -15.67 1.70
CA SER A 224 7.00 -16.25 1.04
C SER A 224 6.33 -15.27 0.07
N VAL A 225 7.10 -14.78 -0.91
CA VAL A 225 6.67 -13.85 -1.95
C VAL A 225 7.48 -14.12 -3.21
N SER A 226 6.86 -14.00 -4.38
CA SER A 226 7.49 -14.22 -5.68
C SER A 226 7.24 -13.01 -6.56
N TRP A 227 8.31 -12.51 -7.18
CA TRP A 227 8.19 -11.45 -8.18
C TRP A 227 7.36 -11.91 -9.38
N GLU A 228 7.51 -13.18 -9.79
CA GLU A 228 6.73 -13.78 -10.88
C GLU A 228 5.23 -13.80 -10.56
N ALA A 229 4.85 -14.06 -9.30
CA ALA A 229 3.45 -14.01 -8.87
C ALA A 229 2.89 -12.58 -8.91
N ILE A 230 3.66 -11.59 -8.44
CA ILE A 230 3.29 -10.16 -8.55
C ILE A 230 3.13 -9.76 -10.02
N LEU A 231 4.06 -10.14 -10.89
CA LEU A 231 3.98 -9.89 -12.33
C LEU A 231 2.74 -10.56 -12.95
N ALA A 232 2.49 -11.82 -12.65
CA ALA A 232 1.35 -12.55 -13.17
C ALA A 232 0.02 -11.91 -12.75
N CYS A 233 -0.04 -11.36 -11.54
CA CYS A 233 -1.16 -10.57 -11.05
C CYS A 233 -1.35 -9.29 -11.89
N LEU A 234 -0.28 -8.51 -12.04
CA LEU A 234 -0.33 -7.22 -12.73
C LEU A 234 -0.59 -7.33 -14.23
N GLU A 235 -0.05 -8.34 -14.90
CA GLU A 235 -0.24 -8.57 -16.35
C GLU A 235 -1.68 -8.98 -16.71
N ARG A 236 -2.53 -9.30 -15.73
CA ARG A 236 -3.96 -9.56 -15.99
C ARG A 236 -4.65 -8.39 -16.70
N CYS A 237 -4.20 -7.14 -16.52
CA CYS A 237 -4.82 -5.98 -17.16
C CYS A 237 -4.81 -6.02 -18.70
N ARG A 238 -3.97 -6.89 -19.30
CA ARG A 238 -3.90 -7.11 -20.75
C ARG A 238 -4.88 -8.15 -21.27
N ARG A 239 -5.55 -8.89 -20.40
CA ARG A 239 -6.46 -9.97 -20.79
C ARG A 239 -7.84 -9.39 -21.11
N ASP A 240 -8.53 -10.02 -22.06
CA ASP A 240 -9.88 -9.61 -22.46
C ASP A 240 -10.90 -9.82 -21.33
N ASP A 241 -10.65 -10.79 -20.45
CA ASP A 241 -11.48 -11.13 -19.31
C ASP A 241 -11.15 -10.34 -18.03
N PHE A 242 -10.24 -9.36 -18.09
CA PHE A 242 -9.74 -8.65 -16.90
C PHE A 242 -10.83 -8.04 -16.02
N TRP A 243 -11.93 -7.57 -16.62
CA TRP A 243 -13.04 -6.94 -15.91
C TRP A 243 -14.17 -7.92 -15.56
N ASN A 244 -14.03 -9.20 -15.90
CA ASN A 244 -15.04 -10.21 -15.61
C ASN A 244 -14.95 -10.66 -14.16
N LEU A 245 -16.09 -11.06 -13.60
CA LEU A 245 -16.19 -11.56 -12.21
C LEU A 245 -15.96 -13.08 -12.10
N SER A 246 -15.71 -13.74 -13.23
CA SER A 246 -15.69 -15.19 -13.41
C SER A 246 -14.29 -15.79 -13.32
#